data_AF-A0A7X0YZW9-F1
#
_entry.id   AF-A0A7X0YZW9-F1
#
_cell.length_a   1.000
_cell.length_b   1.000
_cell.length_c   1.000
_cell.angle_alpha   90.00
_cell.angle_beta   90.00
_cell.angle_gamma   90.00
#
_symmetry.space_group_name_H-M   'P 1'
#
loop_
_entity.id
_entity.type
_entity.pdbx_description
1 polymer ?
#
loop_
_entity_poly.entity_id
_entity_poly.type
_entity_poly.pdbx_seq_one_letter_code
_entity_poly.pdbx_strand_id
1 'polypeptide(L)'
;MKHNIDIGDLVRVKGYAEYYFVDSISECHIISESVEEFDIEFDLSDTKGRYLFAYIEDITLVCRAKYADEYLRTGILTERMKIAKEDAPPPRLTRAMSTDEQARYIDELLDDALFAQGAFQATGLSDFEVKERAAYELIAKLQNEMEA
;
A
#
# COMPACT_ATOMS: atom_id res chain seq x y z
N MET A 1 -18.64 -4.11 -7.99
CA MET A 1 -18.09 -3.96 -6.62
C MET A 1 -16.70 -3.33 -6.74
N LYS A 2 -16.27 -2.40 -5.86
CA LYS A 2 -14.93 -1.79 -5.97
C LYS A 2 -13.99 -2.50 -5.01
N HIS A 3 -12.89 -3.06 -5.52
CA HIS A 3 -11.82 -3.66 -4.70
C HIS A 3 -10.53 -2.84 -4.82
N ASN A 4 -9.59 -3.10 -3.92
CA ASN A 4 -8.29 -2.43 -3.85
C ASN A 4 -7.15 -3.45 -3.76
N ILE A 5 -7.21 -4.46 -4.61
CA ILE A 5 -6.25 -5.56 -4.67
C ILE A 5 -5.78 -5.64 -6.11
N ASP A 6 -4.48 -5.60 -6.32
CA ASP A 6 -3.88 -5.65 -7.64
C ASP A 6 -3.11 -6.95 -7.87
N ILE A 7 -2.84 -7.27 -9.13
CA ILE A 7 -2.01 -8.42 -9.52
C ILE A 7 -0.62 -8.30 -8.86
N GLY A 8 -0.15 -9.41 -8.30
CA GLY A 8 1.10 -9.51 -7.56
C GLY A 8 1.02 -9.10 -6.10
N ASP A 9 -0.11 -8.56 -5.63
CA ASP A 9 -0.29 -8.26 -4.21
C ASP A 9 -0.25 -9.54 -3.37
N LEU A 10 0.31 -9.42 -2.17
CA LEU A 10 0.32 -10.51 -1.19
C LEU A 10 -0.93 -10.41 -0.33
N VAL A 11 -1.69 -11.49 -0.25
CA VAL A 11 -2.97 -11.57 0.44
C VAL A 11 -3.04 -12.75 1.40
N ARG A 12 -4.01 -12.71 2.31
CA ARG A 12 -4.47 -13.87 3.07
C ARG A 12 -5.89 -14.22 2.68
N VAL A 13 -6.16 -15.52 2.63
CA VAL A 13 -7.50 -16.07 2.45
C VAL A 13 -8.04 -16.56 3.79
N LYS A 14 -9.27 -16.19 4.11
CA LYS A 14 -9.95 -16.62 5.33
C LYS A 14 -10.00 -18.15 5.42
N GLY A 15 -9.62 -18.69 6.58
CA GLY A 15 -9.57 -20.14 6.81
C GLY A 15 -8.28 -20.81 6.36
N TYR A 16 -7.37 -20.11 5.67
CA TYR A 16 -6.07 -20.62 5.27
C TYR A 16 -4.94 -19.98 6.10
N ALA A 17 -3.91 -20.76 6.39
CA ALA A 17 -2.78 -20.31 7.20
C ALA A 17 -1.75 -19.56 6.34
N GLU A 18 -1.64 -19.95 5.07
CA GLU A 18 -0.66 -19.46 4.11
C GLU A 18 -0.98 -18.06 3.56
N TYR A 19 0.07 -17.45 3.00
CA TYR A 19 -0.01 -16.24 2.18
C TYR A 19 -0.02 -16.62 0.70
N TYR A 20 -0.72 -15.83 -0.08
CA TYR A 20 -0.86 -16.04 -1.51
C TYR A 20 -0.57 -14.76 -2.28
N PHE A 21 -0.01 -14.90 -3.47
CA PHE A 21 0.09 -13.85 -4.46
C PHE A 21 -1.14 -13.88 -5.36
N VAL A 22 -1.60 -12.70 -5.79
CA VAL A 22 -2.65 -12.57 -6.78
C VAL A 22 -2.06 -12.76 -8.17
N ASP A 23 -2.44 -13.84 -8.85
CA ASP A 23 -2.00 -14.12 -10.21
C ASP A 23 -2.92 -13.46 -11.25
N SER A 24 -4.22 -13.51 -10.99
CA SER A 24 -5.27 -13.05 -11.90
C SER A 24 -6.48 -12.53 -11.13
N ILE A 25 -7.21 -11.60 -11.74
CA ILE A 25 -8.44 -11.02 -11.21
C ILE A 25 -9.50 -11.10 -12.31
N SER A 26 -10.64 -11.70 -12.00
CA SER A 26 -11.77 -11.82 -12.91
C SER A 26 -13.00 -11.14 -12.31
N GLU A 27 -13.61 -10.24 -13.10
CA GLU A 27 -14.89 -9.64 -12.75
C GLU A 27 -16.02 -10.42 -13.44
N CYS A 28 -16.85 -11.09 -12.66
CA CYS A 28 -17.95 -11.92 -13.15
C CYS A 28 -19.26 -11.16 -13.03
N HIS A 29 -19.91 -10.92 -14.18
CA HIS A 29 -21.25 -10.36 -14.24
C HIS A 29 -22.26 -11.47 -14.51
N ILE A 30 -23.01 -11.86 -13.48
CA ILE A 30 -23.98 -12.94 -13.54
C ILE A 30 -25.36 -12.32 -13.76
N ILE A 31 -25.90 -12.53 -14.95
CA ILE A 31 -27.24 -12.09 -15.31
C ILE A 31 -28.16 -13.32 -15.37
N SER A 32 -29.17 -13.34 -14.51
CA SER A 32 -30.27 -14.33 -14.52
C SER A 32 -31.63 -13.64 -14.74
N GLU A 33 -32.69 -14.41 -14.95
CA GLU A 33 -34.04 -13.86 -15.18
C GLU A 33 -34.58 -13.00 -14.02
N SER A 34 -33.97 -13.07 -12.83
CA SER A 34 -34.46 -12.39 -11.61
C SER A 34 -33.40 -11.70 -10.76
N VAL A 35 -32.11 -11.91 -11.05
CA VAL A 35 -30.98 -11.37 -10.28
C VAL A 35 -29.85 -10.95 -11.23
N GLU A 36 -29.31 -9.76 -10.97
CA GLU A 36 -28.05 -9.27 -11.53
C GLU A 36 -27.04 -9.23 -10.38
N GLU A 37 -26.00 -10.07 -10.47
CA GLU A 37 -24.97 -10.22 -9.44
C GLU A 37 -23.58 -9.94 -10.04
N PHE A 38 -22.71 -9.32 -9.23
CA PHE A 38 -21.37 -8.93 -9.62
C PHE A 38 -20.38 -9.50 -8.62
N ASP A 39 -19.64 -10.51 -9.06
CA ASP A 39 -18.60 -11.16 -8.25
C ASP A 39 -17.21 -10.77 -8.74
N ILE A 40 -16.25 -10.77 -7.81
CA ILE A 40 -14.83 -10.60 -8.13
C ILE A 40 -14.09 -11.83 -7.62
N GLU A 41 -13.41 -12.48 -8.55
CA GLU A 41 -12.71 -13.74 -8.36
C GLU A 41 -11.22 -13.55 -8.51
N PHE A 42 -10.45 -14.26 -7.69
CA PHE A 42 -8.99 -14.18 -7.69
C PHE A 42 -8.38 -15.56 -7.86
N ASP A 43 -7.50 -15.67 -8.85
CA ASP A 43 -6.57 -16.78 -8.96
C ASP A 43 -5.33 -16.45 -8.14
N LEU A 44 -4.96 -17.36 -7.27
CA LEU A 44 -3.93 -17.16 -6.27
C LEU A 44 -2.89 -18.28 -6.30
N SER A 45 -1.63 -17.93 -6.06
CA SER A 45 -0.55 -18.90 -5.87
C SER A 45 0.21 -18.64 -4.57
N ASP A 46 0.42 -19.68 -3.77
CA ASP A 46 1.28 -19.55 -2.59
C ASP A 46 2.77 -19.51 -2.97
N THR A 47 3.64 -19.33 -1.97
CA THR A 47 5.10 -19.29 -2.16
C THR A 47 5.72 -20.60 -2.67
N LYS A 48 4.93 -21.69 -2.72
CA LYS A 48 5.31 -23.00 -3.26
C LYS A 48 4.68 -23.26 -4.63
N GLY A 49 3.95 -22.30 -5.20
CA GLY A 49 3.25 -22.43 -6.48
C GLY A 49 1.98 -23.28 -6.39
N ARG A 50 1.40 -23.47 -5.20
CA ARG A 50 0.10 -24.14 -5.06
C ARG A 50 -1.01 -23.15 -5.36
N TYR A 51 -1.87 -23.54 -6.29
CA TYR A 51 -3.03 -22.76 -6.71
C TYR A 51 -4.15 -22.77 -5.66
N LEU A 52 -4.81 -21.62 -5.52
CA LEU A 52 -6.05 -21.44 -4.78
C LEU A 52 -6.94 -20.45 -5.54
N PHE A 53 -8.24 -20.65 -5.42
CA PHE A 53 -9.26 -19.72 -5.89
C PHE A 53 -9.98 -19.12 -4.69
N ALA A 54 -10.27 -17.81 -4.72
CA ALA A 54 -11.05 -17.15 -3.68
C ALA A 54 -11.85 -15.96 -4.22
N TYR A 55 -12.97 -15.67 -3.54
CA TYR A 55 -13.77 -14.48 -3.78
C TYR A 55 -13.27 -13.30 -2.95
N ILE A 56 -13.58 -12.08 -3.39
CA ILE A 56 -13.19 -10.85 -2.70
C ILE A 56 -13.56 -10.82 -1.21
N GLU A 57 -14.68 -11.43 -0.81
CA GLU A 57 -15.16 -11.47 0.58
C GLU A 57 -14.25 -12.25 1.52
N ASP A 58 -13.49 -13.20 0.97
CA ASP A 58 -12.60 -14.08 1.72
C ASP A 58 -11.14 -13.63 1.70
N ILE A 59 -10.82 -12.56 0.97
CA ILE A 59 -9.46 -12.09 0.77
C ILE A 59 -9.17 -10.82 1.58
N THR A 60 -7.99 -10.77 2.18
CA THR A 60 -7.48 -9.57 2.85
C THR A 60 -6.09 -9.24 2.33
N LEU A 61 -5.90 -7.99 1.86
CA LEU A 61 -4.59 -7.48 1.48
C LEU A 61 -3.64 -7.49 2.68
N VAL A 62 -2.47 -8.10 2.49
CA VAL A 62 -1.38 -8.09 3.47
C VAL A 62 -0.38 -7.03 3.10
N CYS A 63 0.08 -7.04 1.85
CA CYS A 63 1.15 -6.18 1.40
C CYS A 63 1.09 -5.98 -0.11
N ARG A 64 1.45 -4.78 -0.58
CA ARG A 64 1.55 -4.50 -2.01
C ARG A 64 2.67 -5.30 -2.66
N ALA A 65 2.50 -5.64 -3.95
CA ALA A 65 3.45 -6.43 -4.74
C ALA A 65 4.91 -5.98 -4.58
N LYS A 66 5.17 -4.67 -4.72
CA LYS A 66 6.51 -4.06 -4.61
C LYS A 66 7.21 -4.26 -3.24
N TYR A 67 6.49 -4.69 -2.22
CA TYR A 67 6.98 -4.87 -0.86
C TYR A 67 6.88 -6.33 -0.38
N ALA A 68 6.29 -7.22 -1.18
CA ALA A 68 5.99 -8.58 -0.77
C ALA A 68 7.25 -9.39 -0.43
N ASP A 69 8.32 -9.29 -1.22
CA ASP A 69 9.59 -9.98 -0.97
C ASP A 69 10.22 -9.58 0.37
N GLU A 70 10.17 -8.29 0.68
CA GLU A 70 10.71 -7.78 1.95
C GLU A 70 9.88 -8.27 3.14
N TYR A 71 8.55 -8.26 3.00
CA TYR A 71 7.66 -8.76 4.03
C TYR A 71 7.86 -10.26 4.25
N LEU A 72 7.94 -11.07 3.19
CA LEU A 72 8.16 -12.52 3.30
C LEU A 72 9.51 -12.85 3.94
N ARG A 73 10.53 -12.01 3.71
CA ARG A 73 11.86 -12.19 4.32
C ARG A 73 11.90 -11.81 5.79
N THR A 74 11.24 -10.72 6.17
CA THR A 74 11.35 -10.14 7.53
C THR A 74 10.22 -10.55 8.46
N GLY A 75 9.06 -10.91 7.91
CA GLY A 75 7.81 -11.14 8.65
C GLY A 75 7.21 -9.88 9.26
N ILE A 76 7.78 -8.69 8.98
CA ILE A 76 7.43 -7.44 9.65
C ILE A 76 6.77 -6.50 8.63
N LEU A 77 5.54 -6.08 8.92
CA LEU A 77 4.90 -5.00 8.16
C LEU A 77 5.48 -3.67 8.61
N THR A 78 6.32 -3.06 7.77
CA THR A 78 6.84 -1.71 8.00
C THR A 78 5.75 -0.65 7.81
N GLU A 79 5.90 0.55 8.39
CA GLU A 79 4.89 1.61 8.27
C GLU A 79 4.62 2.00 6.81
N ARG A 80 5.65 2.08 5.96
CA ARG A 80 5.49 2.28 4.51
C ARG A 80 4.63 1.20 3.83
N MET A 81 4.66 -0.05 4.34
CA MET A 81 3.83 -1.14 3.82
C MET A 81 2.39 -1.01 4.35
N LYS A 82 2.20 -0.58 5.60
CA LYS A 82 0.87 -0.30 6.17
C LYS A 82 0.17 0.83 5.42
N ILE A 83 0.87 1.93 5.17
CA ILE A 83 0.34 3.07 4.41
C ILE A 83 -0.01 2.63 2.97
N ALA A 84 0.89 1.89 2.30
CA ALA A 84 0.64 1.41 0.95
C ALA A 84 -0.47 0.35 0.86
N LYS A 85 -0.72 -0.38 1.95
CA LYS A 85 -1.83 -1.32 2.08
C LYS A 85 -3.18 -0.59 2.19
N GLU A 86 -3.22 0.58 2.82
CA GLU A 86 -4.50 1.25 3.09
C GLU A 86 -5.09 2.02 1.90
N ASP A 87 -4.35 2.30 0.82
CA ASP A 87 -4.74 3.27 -0.24
C ASP A 87 -5.26 4.62 0.27
N ALA A 88 -5.07 4.89 1.57
CA ALA A 88 -5.21 6.22 2.07
C ALA A 88 -4.04 7.00 1.45
N PRO A 89 -4.30 8.11 0.72
CA PRO A 89 -3.22 9.05 0.45
C PRO A 89 -2.50 9.30 1.78
N PRO A 90 -1.16 9.45 1.78
CA PRO A 90 -0.40 9.64 3.02
C PRO A 90 -1.14 10.65 3.89
N PRO A 91 -1.34 10.38 5.21
CA PRO A 91 -2.18 11.20 6.06
C PRO A 91 -1.86 12.66 5.82
N ARG A 92 -2.74 13.38 5.10
CA ARG A 92 -2.55 14.82 4.99
C ARG A 92 -2.85 15.35 6.38
N LEU A 93 -2.00 16.24 6.89
CA LEU A 93 -2.34 17.03 8.07
C LEU A 93 -3.69 17.70 7.79
N THR A 94 -4.75 17.12 8.33
CA THR A 94 -6.09 17.71 8.24
C THR A 94 -6.34 18.47 9.53
N ARG A 95 -7.03 19.61 9.44
CA ARG A 95 -7.45 20.41 10.60
C ARG A 95 -8.33 19.65 11.60
N ALA A 96 -8.70 18.40 11.29
CA ALA A 96 -9.50 17.52 12.13
C ALA A 96 -8.67 16.65 13.10
N MET A 97 -7.35 16.57 12.93
CA MET A 97 -6.46 15.82 13.84
C MET A 97 -6.29 16.55 15.16
N SER A 98 -6.28 15.82 16.28
CA SER A 98 -5.92 16.39 17.58
C SER A 98 -4.44 16.75 17.65
N THR A 99 -4.06 17.65 18.56
CA THR A 99 -2.69 18.14 18.71
C THR A 99 -1.68 17.01 18.97
N ASP A 100 -2.09 15.98 19.73
CA ASP A 100 -1.25 14.83 20.06
C ASP A 100 -1.08 13.85 18.88
N GLU A 101 -2.06 13.79 17.97
CA GLU A 101 -1.96 13.02 16.72
C GLU A 101 -1.08 13.75 15.71
N GLN A 102 -1.15 15.07 15.66
CA GLN A 102 -0.27 15.89 14.83
C GLN A 102 1.19 15.80 15.29
N ALA A 103 1.44 15.85 16.61
CA ALA A 103 2.79 15.76 17.16
C ALA A 103 3.46 14.41 16.85
N ARG A 104 2.74 13.29 17.02
CA ARG A 104 3.24 11.95 16.68
C ARG A 104 3.54 11.81 15.19
N TYR A 105 2.64 12.31 14.34
CA TYR A 105 2.84 12.27 12.89
C TYR A 105 4.06 13.08 12.44
N ILE A 106 4.30 14.24 13.06
CA ILE A 106 5.48 15.05 12.78
C ILE A 106 6.77 14.33 13.21
N ASP A 107 6.78 13.70 14.39
CA ASP A 107 7.93 12.96 14.91
C ASP A 107 8.31 11.80 13.96
N GLU A 108 7.31 11.06 13.46
CA GLU A 108 7.51 9.95 12.52
C GLU A 108 8.04 10.40 11.15
N LEU A 109 7.57 11.53 10.63
CA LEU A 109 8.10 12.11 9.39
C LEU A 109 9.57 12.56 9.53
N LEU A 110 9.94 13.04 10.72
CA LEU A 110 11.31 13.45 11.01
C LEU A 110 12.24 12.23 11.14
N ASP A 111 11.77 11.14 11.73
CA ASP A 111 12.50 9.87 11.79
C ASP A 111 12.72 9.27 10.39
N ASP A 112 11.70 9.30 9.53
CA ASP A 112 11.82 8.86 8.13
C ASP A 112 12.82 9.72 7.34
N ALA A 113 12.80 11.04 7.55
CA ALA A 113 13.75 11.96 6.93
C ALA A 113 15.18 11.72 7.42
N LEU A 114 15.37 11.45 8.71
CA LEU A 114 16.66 11.16 9.32
C LEU A 114 17.21 9.81 8.82
N PHE A 115 16.36 8.79 8.69
CA PHE A 115 16.73 7.50 8.11
C PHE A 115 17.12 7.63 6.64
N ALA A 116 16.37 8.41 5.85
CA ALA A 116 16.70 8.68 4.45
C ALA A 116 18.02 9.46 4.30
N GLN A 117 18.30 10.39 5.22
CA GLN A 117 19.57 11.14 5.25
C GLN A 117 20.76 10.23 5.59
N GLY A 118 20.60 9.32 6.56
CA GLY A 118 21.62 8.32 6.90
C GLY A 118 21.88 7.34 5.75
N ALA A 119 20.82 6.92 5.04
CA ALA A 119 20.95 6.08 3.85
C ALA A 119 21.69 6.81 2.71
N PHE A 120 21.40 8.09 2.47
CA PHE A 120 22.10 8.90 1.46
C PHE A 120 23.59 9.07 1.78
N GLN A 121 23.93 9.38 3.03
CA GLN A 121 25.32 9.49 3.49
C GLN A 121 26.09 8.16 3.38
N ALA A 122 25.39 7.02 3.50
CA ALA A 122 26.00 5.70 3.45
C ALA A 122 26.16 5.13 2.03
N THR A 123 25.31 5.50 1.06
CA THR A 123 25.25 4.80 -0.23
C THR A 123 25.44 5.67 -1.47
N GLY A 124 25.27 6.99 -1.39
CA GLY A 124 25.54 7.92 -2.50
C GLY A 124 24.78 7.68 -3.81
N LEU A 125 23.57 7.10 -3.78
CA LEU A 125 22.79 6.74 -4.99
C LEU A 125 21.60 7.69 -5.24
N SER A 126 21.38 8.01 -6.52
CA SER A 126 20.56 9.09 -7.13
C SER A 126 19.05 9.06 -6.91
N ASP A 127 18.49 8.00 -6.31
CA ASP A 127 17.04 7.93 -6.01
C ASP A 127 16.60 8.96 -4.95
N PHE A 128 17.56 9.43 -4.15
CA PHE A 128 17.38 10.56 -3.23
C PHE A 128 17.10 11.87 -3.99
N GLU A 129 17.86 12.17 -5.05
CA GLU A 129 17.72 13.43 -5.83
C GLU A 129 16.36 13.52 -6.52
N VAL A 130 15.82 12.39 -6.99
CA VAL A 130 14.48 12.34 -7.62
C VAL A 130 13.39 12.65 -6.59
N LYS A 131 13.53 12.15 -5.35
CA LYS A 131 12.57 12.36 -4.27
C LYS A 131 12.70 13.73 -3.61
N GLU A 132 13.94 14.23 -3.46
CA GLU A 132 14.25 15.57 -2.97
C GLU A 132 13.69 16.65 -3.91
N ARG A 133 13.89 16.50 -5.22
CA ARG A 133 13.32 17.42 -6.23
C ARG A 133 11.79 17.48 -6.14
N ALA A 134 11.14 16.32 -5.99
CA ALA A 134 9.69 16.26 -5.85
C ALA A 134 9.20 16.96 -4.55
N ALA A 135 9.97 16.90 -3.47
CA ALA A 135 9.65 17.59 -2.22
C ALA A 135 9.79 19.12 -2.33
N TYR A 136 10.87 19.61 -2.95
CA TYR A 136 11.07 21.06 -3.15
C TYR A 136 10.05 21.69 -4.11
N GLU A 137 9.65 20.97 -5.17
CA GLU A 137 8.57 21.41 -6.05
C GLU A 137 7.23 21.57 -5.31
N LEU A 138 6.98 20.73 -4.31
CA LEU A 138 5.78 20.80 -3.49
C LEU A 138 5.80 22.02 -2.54
N ILE A 139 6.95 22.29 -1.92
CA ILE A 139 7.15 23.44 -1.02
C ILE A 139 6.98 24.77 -1.78
N ALA A 140 7.56 24.88 -2.98
CA ALA A 140 7.45 26.08 -3.80
C ALA A 140 6.00 26.36 -4.25
N LYS A 141 5.21 25.31 -4.53
CA LYS A 141 3.77 25.47 -4.80
C LYS A 141 3.01 26.00 -3.59
N LEU A 142 3.28 25.44 -2.41
CA LEU A 142 2.62 25.87 -1.18
C LEU A 142 2.98 27.31 -0.79
N GLN A 143 4.21 27.76 -1.05
CA GLN A 143 4.62 29.14 -0.81
C GLN A 143 3.96 30.13 -1.77
N ASN A 144 3.87 29.80 -3.06
CA ASN A 144 3.18 30.65 -4.05
C ASN A 144 1.65 30.71 -3.82
N GLU A 145 1.04 29.66 -3.28
CA GLU A 145 -0.38 29.67 -2.88
C GLU A 145 -0.64 30.44 -1.57
N MET A 146 0.40 30.72 -0.78
CA MET A 146 0.30 31.53 0.43
C MET A 146 0.55 33.03 0.19
N GLU A 147 1.19 33.39 -0.92
CA GLU A 147 1.47 34.79 -1.31
C GLU A 147 0.46 35.37 -2.33
N ALA A 148 -0.48 34.55 -2.85
CA ALA A 148 -1.56 34.93 -3.75
C ALA A 148 -2.90 35.13 -3.02
#